data_AF-A0A9W7GMU4-F1
#
_entry.id   AF-A0A9W7GMU4-F1
#
_cell.length_a   1.000
_cell.length_b   1.000
_cell.length_c   1.000
_cell.angle_alpha   90.00
_cell.angle_beta   90.00
_cell.angle_gamma   90.00
#
_symmetry.space_group_name_H-M   'P 1'
#
loop_
_entity.id
_entity.type
_entity.pdbx_description
1 polymer ?
#
loop_
_entity_poly.entity_id
_entity_poly.type
_entity_poly.pdbx_seq_one_letter_code
_entity_poly.pdbx_strand_id
1 'polypeptide(L)'
;MHKLTSLEAQRVTSVLDETLASLNLLTFIPEEPTQAMQDELMSRLQEAGANNANSSLGMLWKLENSIRMSKESAFGSSFGNENSFEISEQLHNSTRSLCRLLRKDPVAMDILMEAGGERSEMVLNFCGLVRDLEAITFRRLSTTVEEEVAEREKLKDLRDKEKSYDKERIELQSNLEFQRAEKDKEVAMLGQTISKLKAELHDITRTNEIEVANIEQTAKENVENARASHTVRSEQLKEQTLKLEESIKNLCGNNAETEKVLRKKKNKFETDLGNLIAKYDADMSEKQAMIDEMGQKYSKEKAEFLELQEHFDRVDANSATAETERKILAETAAINAAADKMLADAAAHVQKLVRGMFDRVIVAKLKKKKGGKKGKKGKKK
;
A
#
# COMPACT_ATOMS: atom_id res chain seq x y z
N MET A 1 23.47 65.52 71.78
CA MET A 1 22.78 66.55 72.59
C MET A 1 23.01 67.88 71.91
N HIS A 2 22.01 68.38 71.19
CA HIS A 2 22.12 69.71 70.58
C HIS A 2 22.11 70.76 71.69
N LYS A 3 23.13 71.60 71.73
CA LYS A 3 23.15 72.77 72.62
C LYS A 3 22.53 73.93 71.84
N LEU A 4 21.52 74.57 72.43
CA LEU A 4 20.92 75.80 71.91
C LEU A 4 22.05 76.82 71.69
N THR A 5 22.21 77.27 70.44
CA THR A 5 23.36 78.06 69.98
C THR A 5 23.25 79.54 70.35
N SER A 6 22.05 80.03 70.72
CA SER A 6 21.84 81.40 71.17
C SER A 6 21.25 81.47 72.59
N LEU A 7 21.67 82.50 73.35
CA LEU A 7 21.11 82.83 74.67
C LEU A 7 19.61 83.13 74.59
N GLU A 8 19.16 83.68 73.46
CA GLU A 8 17.75 83.95 73.20
C GLU A 8 16.96 82.64 73.05
N ALA A 9 17.52 81.64 72.38
CA ALA A 9 16.89 80.33 72.25
C ALA A 9 16.72 79.63 73.61
N GLN A 10 17.73 79.70 74.49
CA GLN A 10 17.65 79.18 75.86
C GLN A 10 16.58 79.89 76.70
N ARG A 11 16.41 81.21 76.51
CA ARG A 11 15.37 81.99 77.19
C ARG A 11 13.97 81.63 76.69
N VAL A 12 13.81 81.44 75.39
CA VAL A 12 12.52 81.06 74.80
C VAL A 12 12.10 79.67 75.29
N THR A 13 13.02 78.69 75.31
CA THR A 13 12.71 77.36 75.84
C THR A 13 12.41 77.39 77.34
N SER A 14 13.16 78.16 78.14
CA SER A 14 12.87 78.27 79.58
C SER A 14 11.51 78.90 79.87
N VAL A 15 11.07 79.86 79.05
CA VAL A 15 9.73 80.44 79.18
C VAL A 15 8.66 79.41 78.84
N LEU A 16 8.85 78.62 77.78
CA LEU A 16 7.93 77.54 77.43
C LEU A 16 7.85 76.46 78.52
N ASP A 17 9.00 76.05 79.08
CA ASP A 17 9.07 75.12 80.22
C ASP A 17 8.33 75.66 81.46
N GLU A 18 8.54 76.94 81.79
CA GLU A 18 7.86 77.59 82.92
C GLU A 18 6.35 77.70 82.70
N THR A 19 5.91 77.97 81.47
CA THR A 19 4.49 78.01 81.12
C THR A 19 3.86 76.63 81.18
N LEU A 20 4.52 75.59 80.68
CA LEU A 20 4.04 74.22 80.72
C LEU A 20 3.96 73.71 82.16
N ALA A 21 4.96 74.01 83.00
CA ALA A 21 4.94 73.69 84.41
C ALA A 21 3.81 74.42 85.17
N SER A 22 3.57 75.69 84.85
CA SER A 22 2.49 76.46 85.48
C SER A 22 1.11 75.98 85.03
N LEU A 23 0.95 75.63 83.75
CA LEU A 23 -0.31 75.15 83.19
C LEU A 23 -0.65 73.74 83.69
N ASN A 24 0.35 72.87 83.84
CA ASN A 24 0.18 71.57 84.51
C ASN A 24 -0.29 71.73 85.97
N LEU A 25 0.23 72.70 86.72
CA LEU A 25 -0.23 72.94 88.10
C LEU A 25 -1.70 73.41 88.13
N LEU A 26 -2.10 74.24 87.17
CA LEU A 26 -3.48 74.73 87.07
C LEU A 26 -4.47 73.64 86.62
N THR A 27 -4.01 72.59 85.93
CA THR A 27 -4.89 71.46 85.54
C THR A 27 -5.44 70.64 86.70
N PHE A 28 -4.87 70.79 87.90
CA PHE A 28 -5.33 70.12 89.12
C PHE A 28 -6.40 70.92 89.88
N ILE A 29 -6.69 72.14 89.44
CA ILE A 29 -7.75 72.96 90.03
C ILE A 29 -9.07 72.53 89.37
N PRO A 30 -10.09 72.09 90.15
CA PRO A 30 -11.40 71.74 89.59
C PRO A 30 -12.08 72.95 88.93
N GLU A 31 -12.47 72.81 87.66
CA GLU A 31 -13.16 73.88 86.89
C GLU A 31 -14.60 74.15 87.37
N GLU A 32 -15.24 73.20 88.06
CA GLU A 32 -16.57 73.39 88.68
C GLU A 32 -16.66 72.72 90.06
N PRO A 33 -16.19 73.36 91.13
CA PRO A 33 -16.37 72.78 92.45
C PRO A 33 -17.83 72.97 92.87
N THR A 34 -18.56 71.87 93.04
CA THR A 34 -19.84 71.91 93.77
C THR A 34 -19.56 72.45 95.18
N GLN A 35 -20.45 73.27 95.75
CA GLN A 35 -20.24 73.92 97.07
C GLN A 35 -19.69 72.96 98.15
N ALA A 36 -20.13 71.70 98.14
CA ALA A 36 -19.66 70.63 99.02
C ALA A 36 -18.18 70.21 98.82
N MET A 37 -17.71 70.14 97.56
CA MET A 37 -16.30 69.83 97.26
C MET A 37 -15.37 71.00 97.57
N GLN A 38 -15.89 72.23 97.40
CA GLN A 38 -15.24 73.46 97.79
C GLN A 38 -15.00 73.48 99.31
N ASP A 39 -16.02 73.20 100.11
CA ASP A 39 -15.92 73.18 101.58
C ASP A 39 -15.05 72.03 102.10
N GLU A 40 -15.11 70.85 101.48
CA GLU A 40 -14.28 69.70 101.86
C GLU A 40 -12.79 69.92 101.54
N LEU A 41 -12.46 70.45 100.36
CA LEU A 41 -11.09 70.77 99.98
C LEU A 41 -10.50 71.87 100.87
N MET A 42 -11.30 72.91 101.14
CA MET A 42 -10.86 74.04 101.98
C MET A 42 -10.66 73.59 103.44
N SER A 43 -11.44 72.62 103.92
CA SER A 43 -11.25 72.00 105.24
C SER A 43 -9.97 71.16 105.30
N ARG A 44 -9.72 70.32 104.29
CA ARG A 44 -8.49 69.49 104.21
C ARG A 44 -7.22 70.33 104.09
N LEU A 45 -7.26 71.41 103.32
CA LEU A 45 -6.13 72.35 103.19
C LEU A 45 -5.89 73.16 104.48
N GLN A 46 -6.94 73.44 105.26
CA GLN A 46 -6.85 74.09 106.56
C GLN A 46 -6.30 73.15 107.64
N GLU A 47 -6.71 71.88 107.63
CA GLU A 47 -6.17 70.83 108.50
C GLU A 47 -4.69 70.53 108.24
N ALA A 48 -4.25 70.64 106.98
CA ALA A 48 -2.86 70.44 106.57
C ALA A 48 -1.94 71.65 106.81
N GLY A 49 -2.45 72.77 107.34
CA GLY A 49 -1.67 73.97 107.66
C GLY A 49 -1.35 74.88 106.46
N ALA A 50 -1.90 74.59 105.28
CA ALA A 50 -1.69 75.35 104.04
C ALA A 50 -2.63 76.57 103.93
N ASN A 51 -2.75 77.35 105.01
CA ASN A 51 -3.71 78.46 105.13
C ASN A 51 -3.57 79.54 104.06
N ASN A 52 -2.34 79.75 103.56
CA ASN A 52 -2.05 80.75 102.53
C ASN A 52 -2.52 80.27 101.14
N ALA A 53 -2.27 79.01 100.80
CA ALA A 53 -2.78 78.41 99.56
C ALA A 53 -4.31 78.31 99.60
N ASN A 54 -4.88 77.96 100.75
CA ASN A 54 -6.32 77.91 101.00
C ASN A 54 -6.98 79.29 100.79
N SER A 55 -6.39 80.34 101.36
CA SER A 55 -6.88 81.72 101.19
C SER A 55 -6.77 82.20 99.73
N SER A 56 -5.67 81.89 99.05
CA SER A 56 -5.49 82.25 97.63
C SER A 56 -6.42 81.47 96.69
N LEU A 57 -6.67 80.19 96.96
CA LEU A 57 -7.61 79.36 96.20
C LEU A 57 -9.06 79.82 96.41
N GLY A 58 -9.44 80.12 97.65
CA GLY A 58 -10.73 80.71 97.97
C GLY A 58 -10.94 82.10 97.37
N MET A 59 -9.89 82.92 97.26
CA MET A 59 -9.94 84.18 96.51
C MET A 59 -10.07 83.95 95.01
N LEU A 60 -9.34 82.98 94.44
CA LEU A 60 -9.38 82.66 93.02
C LEU A 60 -10.79 82.19 92.60
N TRP A 61 -11.39 81.26 93.34
CA TRP A 61 -12.77 80.83 93.08
C TRP A 61 -13.81 81.93 93.27
N LYS A 62 -13.62 82.83 94.25
CA LYS A 62 -14.49 84.02 94.41
C LYS A 62 -14.36 84.98 93.23
N LEU A 63 -13.15 85.20 92.74
CA LEU A 63 -12.88 86.06 91.58
C LEU A 63 -13.40 85.41 90.28
N GLU A 64 -13.23 84.11 90.11
CA GLU A 64 -13.77 83.34 88.97
C GLU A 64 -15.31 83.34 88.96
N ASN A 65 -15.95 83.12 90.12
CA ASN A 65 -17.39 83.25 90.25
C ASN A 65 -17.84 84.69 89.99
N SER A 66 -17.09 85.70 90.44
CA SER A 66 -17.38 87.11 90.16
C SER A 66 -17.27 87.43 88.67
N ILE A 67 -16.29 86.86 87.94
CA ILE A 67 -16.15 86.99 86.48
C ILE A 67 -17.27 86.23 85.76
N ARG A 68 -17.64 85.03 86.23
CA ARG A 68 -18.74 84.22 85.63
C ARG A 68 -20.08 84.94 85.78
N MET A 69 -20.39 85.45 86.98
CA MET A 69 -21.57 86.27 87.25
C MET A 69 -21.52 87.61 86.50
N SER A 70 -20.34 88.22 86.36
CA SER A 70 -20.15 89.43 85.54
C SER A 70 -20.38 89.14 84.06
N LYS A 71 -19.93 88.00 83.52
CA LYS A 71 -20.17 87.58 82.13
C LYS A 71 -21.64 87.23 81.86
N GLU A 72 -22.34 86.62 82.82
CA GLU A 72 -23.78 86.33 82.72
C GLU A 72 -24.64 87.60 82.87
N SER A 73 -24.24 88.56 83.72
CA SER A 73 -24.90 89.86 83.87
C SER A 73 -24.53 90.88 82.78
N ALA A 74 -23.39 90.72 82.09
CA ALA A 74 -22.90 91.64 81.05
C ALA A 74 -23.62 91.49 79.70
N PHE A 75 -24.63 90.62 79.60
CA PHE A 75 -25.54 90.61 78.45
C PHE A 75 -26.50 91.83 78.43
N GLY A 76 -26.40 92.78 79.39
CA GLY A 76 -27.34 93.90 79.52
C GLY A 76 -26.82 95.31 79.84
N SER A 77 -25.56 95.57 80.21
CA SER A 77 -25.11 96.95 80.48
C SER A 77 -23.60 97.19 80.30
N SER A 78 -23.27 98.21 79.48
CA SER A 78 -21.92 98.59 79.02
C SER A 78 -21.14 99.48 79.99
N PHE A 79 -21.34 99.36 81.32
CA PHE A 79 -20.71 100.21 82.35
C PHE A 79 -19.88 99.40 83.39
N GLY A 80 -19.18 98.34 82.96
CA GLY A 80 -18.43 97.43 83.85
C GLY A 80 -16.95 97.19 83.51
N ASN A 81 -16.32 98.01 82.66
CA ASN A 81 -15.00 97.70 82.11
C ASN A 81 -13.80 97.95 83.06
N GLU A 82 -13.86 98.92 83.97
CA GLU A 82 -12.76 99.16 84.94
C GLU A 82 -12.71 98.05 86.00
N ASN A 83 -13.86 97.67 86.56
CA ASN A 83 -13.94 96.55 87.50
C ASN A 83 -13.55 95.22 86.85
N SER A 84 -13.87 94.98 85.58
CA SER A 84 -13.49 93.74 84.89
C SER A 84 -11.98 93.62 84.68
N PHE A 85 -11.30 94.74 84.36
CA PHE A 85 -9.84 94.77 84.22
C PHE A 85 -9.14 94.58 85.57
N GLU A 86 -9.58 95.27 86.62
CA GLU A 86 -9.04 95.11 87.97
C GLU A 86 -9.26 93.69 88.51
N ILE A 87 -10.43 93.09 88.28
CA ILE A 87 -10.73 91.70 88.66
C ILE A 87 -9.87 90.71 87.85
N SER A 88 -9.60 90.99 86.56
CA SER A 88 -8.71 90.18 85.73
C SER A 88 -7.25 90.29 86.17
N GLU A 89 -6.78 91.49 86.53
CA GLU A 89 -5.43 91.71 87.06
C GLU A 89 -5.26 91.07 88.44
N GLN A 90 -6.28 91.19 89.31
CA GLN A 90 -6.32 90.49 90.58
C GLN A 90 -6.39 88.97 90.40
N LEU A 91 -7.10 88.47 89.39
CA LEU A 91 -7.12 87.05 89.04
C LEU A 91 -5.74 86.60 88.55
N HIS A 92 -5.08 87.34 87.66
CA HIS A 92 -3.73 87.02 87.19
C HIS A 92 -2.72 87.02 88.33
N ASN A 93 -2.76 88.02 89.21
CA ASN A 93 -1.89 88.11 90.38
C ASN A 93 -2.19 87.00 91.39
N SER A 94 -3.46 86.64 91.59
CA SER A 94 -3.87 85.53 92.46
C SER A 94 -3.47 84.18 91.87
N THR A 95 -3.64 83.97 90.57
CA THR A 95 -3.25 82.75 89.83
C THR A 95 -1.73 82.57 89.85
N ARG A 96 -0.98 83.65 89.62
CA ARG A 96 0.49 83.64 89.67
C ARG A 96 1.01 83.42 91.09
N SER A 97 0.37 84.02 92.09
CA SER A 97 0.71 83.83 93.50
C SER A 97 0.38 82.41 93.95
N LEU A 98 -0.77 81.87 93.54
CA LEU A 98 -1.19 80.49 93.78
C LEU A 98 -0.20 79.51 93.13
N CYS A 99 0.15 79.66 91.85
CA CYS A 99 1.14 78.81 91.18
C CYS A 99 2.51 78.84 91.89
N ARG A 100 2.92 80.00 92.42
CA ARG A 100 4.17 80.13 93.20
C ARG A 100 4.08 79.47 94.57
N LEU A 101 2.92 79.55 95.23
CA LEU A 101 2.69 78.94 96.54
C LEU A 101 2.54 77.43 96.43
N LEU A 102 1.80 76.93 95.44
CA LEU A 102 1.65 75.50 95.14
C LEU A 102 2.97 74.84 94.72
N ARG A 103 3.86 75.58 94.07
CA ARG A 103 5.23 75.09 93.78
C ARG A 103 6.13 75.04 95.03
N LYS A 104 5.83 75.84 96.06
CA LYS A 104 6.63 75.92 97.29
C LYS A 104 6.13 75.02 98.41
N ASP A 105 4.83 74.70 98.42
CA ASP A 105 4.19 73.87 99.44
C ASP A 105 3.72 72.54 98.83
N PRO A 106 4.52 71.46 98.94
CA PRO A 106 4.21 70.18 98.32
C PRO A 106 2.98 69.50 98.93
N VAL A 107 2.65 69.82 100.19
CA VAL A 107 1.50 69.24 100.91
C VAL A 107 0.18 69.75 100.32
N ALA A 108 0.13 71.03 99.97
CA ALA A 108 -1.02 71.62 99.28
C ALA A 108 -1.20 71.03 97.87
N MET A 109 -0.11 70.68 97.19
CA MET A 109 -0.14 70.06 95.87
C MET A 109 -0.65 68.61 95.93
N ASP A 110 -0.20 67.82 96.90
CA ASP A 110 -0.65 66.42 97.08
C ASP A 110 -2.16 66.37 97.36
N ILE A 111 -2.68 67.26 98.20
CA ILE A 111 -4.12 67.37 98.49
C ILE A 111 -4.92 67.78 97.23
N LEU A 112 -4.38 68.67 96.39
CA LEU A 112 -5.00 69.06 95.13
C LEU A 112 -4.93 67.95 94.06
N MET A 113 -3.88 67.13 94.06
CA MET A 113 -3.80 65.95 93.20
C MET A 113 -4.81 64.87 93.61
N GLU A 114 -5.07 64.71 94.91
CA GLU A 114 -6.04 63.76 95.44
C GLU A 114 -7.50 64.23 95.28
N ALA A 115 -7.74 65.54 95.31
CA ALA A 115 -9.08 66.11 95.23
C ALA A 115 -9.46 66.65 93.83
N GLY A 116 -8.49 66.81 92.93
CA GLY A 116 -8.72 67.15 91.54
C GLY A 116 -9.49 66.03 90.83
N GLY A 117 -10.77 66.29 90.55
CA GLY A 117 -11.60 65.43 89.70
C GLY A 117 -11.09 65.35 88.25
N GLU A 118 -11.85 64.67 87.39
CA GLU A 118 -11.51 64.41 85.97
C GLU A 118 -10.86 65.63 85.30
N ARG A 119 -9.60 65.49 84.89
CA ARG A 119 -8.87 66.55 84.19
C ARG A 119 -9.61 66.88 82.90
N SER A 120 -9.94 68.15 82.72
CA SER A 120 -10.59 68.64 81.49
C SER A 120 -9.75 68.27 80.26
N GLU A 121 -10.34 67.48 79.35
CA GLU A 121 -9.67 66.94 78.16
C GLU A 121 -9.12 68.06 77.26
N MET A 122 -9.80 69.20 77.22
CA MET A 122 -9.36 70.38 76.47
C MET A 122 -8.05 70.97 77.01
N VAL A 123 -7.88 71.02 78.33
CA VAL A 123 -6.69 71.58 78.97
C VAL A 123 -5.51 70.63 78.83
N LEU A 124 -5.74 69.31 78.89
CA LEU A 124 -4.72 68.30 78.61
C LEU A 124 -4.26 68.31 77.15
N ASN A 125 -5.19 68.47 76.19
CA ASN A 125 -4.86 68.63 74.78
C ASN A 125 -4.06 69.92 74.53
N PHE A 126 -4.40 71.00 75.21
CA PHE A 126 -3.62 72.25 75.16
C PHE A 126 -2.20 72.07 75.73
N CYS A 127 -2.04 71.39 76.87
CA CYS A 127 -0.72 71.00 77.38
C CYS A 127 0.06 70.17 76.35
N GLY A 128 -0.60 69.25 75.64
CA GLY A 128 0.00 68.46 74.57
C GLY A 128 0.51 69.32 73.42
N LEU A 129 -0.30 70.26 72.93
CA LEU A 129 0.08 71.19 71.86
C LEU A 129 1.23 72.12 72.27
N VAL A 130 1.25 72.60 73.51
CA VAL A 130 2.35 73.43 74.04
C VAL A 130 3.64 72.61 74.14
N ARG A 131 3.56 71.34 74.54
CA ARG A 131 4.70 70.41 74.55
C ARG A 131 5.22 70.13 73.14
N ASP A 132 4.33 69.93 72.17
CA ASP A 132 4.72 69.74 70.77
C ASP A 132 5.36 71.01 70.20
N LEU A 133 4.84 72.19 70.56
CA LEU A 133 5.44 73.48 70.18
C LEU A 133 6.83 73.65 70.81
N GLU A 134 7.00 73.31 72.08
CA GLU A 134 8.31 73.30 72.75
C GLU A 134 9.29 72.37 72.02
N ALA A 135 8.87 71.15 71.66
CA ALA A 135 9.71 70.21 70.92
C ALA A 135 10.08 70.72 69.52
N ILE A 136 9.13 71.33 68.78
CA ILE A 136 9.36 71.90 67.45
C ILE A 136 10.29 73.12 67.54
N THR A 137 10.06 74.02 68.49
CA THR A 137 10.87 75.23 68.69
C THR A 137 12.27 74.87 69.15
N PHE A 138 12.43 73.92 70.08
CA PHE A 138 13.72 73.39 70.48
C PHE A 138 14.47 72.78 69.29
N ARG A 139 13.80 71.97 68.45
CA ARG A 139 14.41 71.39 67.24
C ARG A 139 14.88 72.48 66.27
N ARG A 140 14.02 73.47 65.97
CA ARG A 140 14.34 74.56 65.03
C ARG A 140 15.45 75.49 65.51
N LEU A 141 15.49 75.78 66.82
CA LEU A 141 16.52 76.62 67.42
C LEU A 141 17.84 75.85 67.65
N SER A 142 17.79 74.51 67.59
CA SER A 142 18.94 73.62 67.70
C SER A 142 19.54 73.22 66.35
N THR A 143 18.79 73.37 65.25
CA THR A 143 19.28 73.14 63.89
C THR A 143 20.06 74.34 63.39
N THR A 144 21.27 74.08 62.93
CA THR A 144 22.12 75.11 62.31
C THR A 144 21.69 75.40 60.87
N VAL A 145 22.03 76.59 60.37
CA VAL A 145 21.75 76.97 58.97
C VAL A 145 22.44 76.01 57.99
N GLU A 146 23.62 75.50 58.33
CA GLU A 146 24.36 74.52 57.53
C GLU A 146 23.65 73.16 57.49
N GLU A 147 23.14 72.68 58.63
CA GLU A 147 22.34 71.45 58.69
C GLU A 147 21.06 71.56 57.86
N GLU A 148 20.36 72.71 57.90
CA GLU A 148 19.17 72.93 57.06
C GLU A 148 19.49 72.96 55.56
N VAL A 149 20.63 73.55 55.17
CA VAL A 149 21.07 73.57 53.77
C VAL A 149 21.42 72.15 53.32
N ALA A 150 22.17 71.39 54.13
CA ALA A 150 22.51 70.00 53.84
C ALA A 150 21.27 69.10 53.76
N GLU A 151 20.25 69.33 54.60
CA GLU A 151 18.98 68.61 54.53
C GLU A 151 18.19 68.97 53.26
N ARG A 152 18.16 70.25 52.88
CA ARG A 152 17.55 70.70 51.61
C ARG A 152 18.24 70.12 50.39
N GLU A 153 19.57 70.04 50.37
CA GLU A 153 20.32 69.42 49.28
C GLU A 153 20.05 67.92 49.20
N LYS A 154 20.09 67.20 50.33
CA LYS A 154 19.71 65.79 50.39
C LYS A 154 18.29 65.54 49.87
N LEU A 155 17.32 66.39 50.25
CA LEU A 155 15.95 66.29 49.75
C LEU A 155 15.84 66.55 48.25
N LYS A 156 16.63 67.48 47.70
CA LYS A 156 16.69 67.70 46.25
C LYS A 156 17.29 66.49 45.53
N ASP A 157 18.40 65.96 46.00
CA ASP A 157 19.04 64.77 45.43
C ASP A 157 18.12 63.55 45.45
N LEU A 158 17.39 63.35 46.57
CA LEU A 158 16.39 62.28 46.66
C LEU A 158 15.25 62.49 45.67
N ARG A 159 14.76 63.72 45.51
CA ARG A 159 13.70 64.04 44.55
C ARG A 159 14.16 63.86 43.10
N ASP A 160 15.40 64.19 42.77
CA ASP A 160 15.92 64.02 41.42
C ASP A 160 16.18 62.53 41.11
N LYS A 161 16.64 61.76 42.10
CA LYS A 161 16.71 60.29 42.00
C LYS A 161 15.32 59.67 41.82
N GLU A 162 14.34 60.09 42.62
CA GLU A 162 12.95 59.64 42.51
C GLU A 162 12.39 59.90 41.11
N LYS A 163 12.58 61.11 40.57
CA LYS A 163 12.19 61.43 39.18
C LYS A 163 12.90 60.57 38.14
N SER A 164 14.19 60.27 38.34
CA SER A 164 14.94 59.41 37.42
C SER A 164 14.40 57.98 37.44
N TYR A 165 14.14 57.44 38.64
CA TYR A 165 13.56 56.11 38.79
C TYR A 165 12.13 56.03 38.27
N ASP A 166 11.33 57.08 38.42
CA ASP A 166 9.98 57.12 37.83
C ASP A 166 10.02 57.11 36.30
N LYS A 167 10.96 57.84 35.68
CA LYS A 167 11.16 57.80 34.23
C LYS A 167 11.57 56.39 33.76
N GLU A 168 12.55 55.79 34.43
CA GLU A 168 13.00 54.43 34.11
C GLU A 168 11.87 53.42 34.33
N ARG A 169 11.05 53.57 35.37
CA ARG A 169 9.86 52.74 35.60
C ARG A 169 8.87 52.86 34.46
N ILE A 170 8.57 54.08 33.99
CA ILE A 170 7.66 54.32 32.87
C ILE A 170 8.21 53.71 31.58
N GLU A 171 9.50 53.89 31.29
CA GLU A 171 10.16 53.30 30.12
C GLU A 171 10.14 51.76 30.16
N LEU A 172 10.48 51.16 31.31
CA LEU A 172 10.42 49.72 31.50
C LEU A 172 8.99 49.18 31.38
N GLN A 173 8.01 49.89 31.95
CA GLN A 173 6.60 49.52 31.85
C GLN A 173 6.09 49.59 30.41
N SER A 174 6.46 50.64 29.67
CA SER A 174 6.15 50.78 28.24
C SER A 174 6.81 49.67 27.40
N ASN A 175 8.09 49.36 27.65
CA ASN A 175 8.78 48.26 26.96
C ASN A 175 8.16 46.91 27.26
N LEU A 176 7.71 46.68 28.50
CA LEU A 176 7.05 45.45 28.91
C LEU A 176 5.68 45.31 28.22
N GLU A 177 4.90 46.38 28.16
CA GLU A 177 3.63 46.41 27.42
C GLU A 177 3.84 46.17 25.92
N PHE A 178 4.87 46.78 25.33
CA PHE A 178 5.23 46.55 23.93
C PHE A 178 5.60 45.08 23.67
N GLN A 179 6.47 44.49 24.50
CA GLN A 179 6.85 43.08 24.37
C GLN A 179 5.68 42.13 24.58
N ARG A 180 4.76 42.43 25.52
CA ARG A 180 3.53 41.66 25.68
C ARG A 180 2.66 41.72 24.44
N ALA A 181 2.45 42.91 23.89
CA ALA A 181 1.66 43.07 22.67
C ALA A 181 2.30 42.36 21.44
N GLU A 182 3.62 42.37 21.34
CA GLU A 182 4.35 41.64 20.30
C GLU A 182 4.22 40.12 20.48
N LYS A 183 4.36 39.62 21.70
CA LYS A 183 4.15 38.21 22.02
C LYS A 183 2.72 37.76 21.76
N ASP A 184 1.72 38.57 22.12
CA ASP A 184 0.31 38.26 21.84
C ASP A 184 0.04 38.19 20.33
N LYS A 185 0.66 39.07 19.53
CA LYS A 185 0.60 39.01 18.06
C LYS A 185 1.25 37.74 17.51
N GLU A 186 2.44 37.38 17.99
CA GLU A 186 3.13 36.14 17.59
C GLU A 186 2.30 34.90 17.93
N VAL A 187 1.74 34.84 19.15
CA VAL A 187 0.88 33.75 19.60
C VAL A 187 -0.38 33.66 18.74
N ALA A 188 -1.01 34.78 18.39
CA ALA A 188 -2.16 34.80 17.50
C ALA A 188 -1.80 34.30 16.09
N MET A 189 -0.66 34.72 15.53
CA MET A 189 -0.17 34.27 14.23
C MET A 189 0.14 32.77 14.23
N LEU A 190 0.84 32.28 15.26
CA LEU A 190 1.12 30.86 15.45
C LEU A 190 -0.18 30.07 15.62
N GLY A 191 -1.16 30.58 16.38
CA GLY A 191 -2.48 29.98 16.52
C GLY A 191 -3.20 29.83 15.17
N GLN A 192 -3.15 30.85 14.31
CA GLN A 192 -3.71 30.79 12.96
C GLN A 192 -2.99 29.75 12.08
N THR A 193 -1.66 29.70 12.11
CA THR A 193 -0.90 28.69 11.35
C THR A 193 -1.21 27.27 11.82
N ILE A 194 -1.30 27.03 13.12
CA ILE A 194 -1.71 25.74 13.69
C ILE A 194 -3.11 25.36 13.22
N SER A 195 -4.05 26.31 13.22
CA SER A 195 -5.42 26.05 12.75
C SER A 195 -5.47 25.69 11.26
N LYS A 196 -4.67 26.38 10.43
CA LYS A 196 -4.55 26.08 8.99
C LYS A 196 -3.95 24.70 8.76
N LEU A 197 -2.82 24.40 9.40
CA LEU A 197 -2.16 23.10 9.29
C LEU A 197 -3.05 21.95 9.78
N LYS A 198 -3.85 22.16 10.82
CA LYS A 198 -4.84 21.16 11.28
C LYS A 198 -5.94 20.92 10.25
N ALA A 199 -6.42 21.97 9.59
CA ALA A 199 -7.42 21.83 8.52
C ALA A 199 -6.82 21.10 7.31
N GLU A 200 -5.63 21.48 6.86
CA GLU A 200 -4.92 20.83 5.76
C GLU A 200 -4.65 19.35 6.06
N LEU A 201 -4.22 19.01 7.29
CA LEU A 201 -4.02 17.62 7.69
C LEU A 201 -5.34 16.85 7.66
N HIS A 202 -6.43 17.44 8.14
CA HIS A 202 -7.75 16.81 8.10
C HIS A 202 -8.23 16.58 6.65
N ASP A 203 -8.02 17.55 5.78
CA ASP A 203 -8.37 17.43 4.36
C ASP A 203 -7.54 16.34 3.68
N ILE A 204 -6.22 16.33 3.89
CA ILE A 204 -5.31 15.30 3.34
C ILE A 204 -5.67 13.91 3.84
N THR A 205 -5.95 13.75 5.14
CA THR A 205 -6.33 12.45 5.70
C THR A 205 -7.64 11.96 5.11
N ARG A 206 -8.65 12.84 5.00
CA ARG A 206 -9.93 12.52 4.36
C ARG A 206 -9.78 12.19 2.88
N THR A 207 -9.00 12.95 2.11
CA THR A 207 -8.80 12.66 0.68
C THR A 207 -8.07 11.32 0.50
N ASN A 208 -7.06 11.05 1.33
CA ASN A 208 -6.33 9.80 1.29
C ASN A 208 -7.21 8.59 1.66
N GLU A 209 -8.07 8.72 2.67
CA GLU A 209 -9.06 7.68 3.00
C GLU A 209 -10.01 7.37 1.83
N ILE A 210 -10.49 8.41 1.13
CA ILE A 210 -11.34 8.26 -0.05
C ILE A 210 -10.56 7.61 -1.22
N GLU A 211 -9.32 8.04 -1.46
CA GLU A 211 -8.47 7.47 -2.50
C GLU A 211 -8.14 6.01 -2.23
N VAL A 212 -7.78 5.65 -1.00
CA VAL A 212 -7.54 4.25 -0.61
C VAL A 212 -8.81 3.41 -0.80
N ALA A 213 -9.97 3.89 -0.38
CA ALA A 213 -11.24 3.19 -0.58
C ALA A 213 -11.55 2.98 -2.08
N ASN A 214 -11.32 3.99 -2.92
CA ASN A 214 -11.50 3.90 -4.37
C ASN A 214 -10.50 2.92 -5.01
N ILE A 215 -9.23 2.93 -4.59
CA ILE A 215 -8.20 1.99 -5.06
C ILE A 215 -8.59 0.56 -4.67
N GLU A 216 -9.04 0.33 -3.44
CA GLU A 216 -9.47 -0.99 -3.00
C GLU A 216 -10.69 -1.48 -3.78
N GLN A 217 -11.68 -0.61 -4.03
CA GLN A 217 -12.86 -0.96 -4.81
C GLN A 217 -12.49 -1.29 -6.25
N THR A 218 -11.72 -0.42 -6.92
CA THR A 218 -11.30 -0.65 -8.31
C THR A 218 -10.40 -1.88 -8.45
N ALA A 219 -9.54 -2.15 -7.46
CA ALA A 219 -8.75 -3.38 -7.43
C ALA A 219 -9.62 -4.63 -7.28
N LYS A 220 -10.63 -4.61 -6.41
CA LYS A 220 -11.61 -5.71 -6.26
C LYS A 220 -12.36 -5.94 -7.56
N GLU A 221 -12.92 -4.90 -8.17
CA GLU A 221 -13.65 -4.97 -9.44
C GLU A 221 -12.75 -5.51 -10.57
N ASN A 222 -11.50 -5.04 -10.66
CA ASN A 222 -10.55 -5.53 -11.66
C ASN A 222 -10.22 -7.02 -11.47
N VAL A 223 -10.03 -7.48 -10.22
CA VAL A 223 -9.77 -8.90 -9.92
C VAL A 223 -10.98 -9.75 -10.25
N GLU A 224 -12.20 -9.30 -9.91
CA GLU A 224 -13.44 -10.00 -10.26
C GLU A 224 -13.65 -10.09 -11.77
N ASN A 225 -13.47 -8.98 -12.49
CA ASN A 225 -13.56 -8.94 -13.95
C ASN A 225 -12.51 -9.84 -14.62
N ALA A 226 -11.26 -9.81 -14.13
CA ALA A 226 -10.20 -10.69 -14.63
C ALA A 226 -10.50 -12.16 -14.37
N ARG A 227 -11.02 -12.49 -13.18
CA ARG A 227 -11.47 -13.86 -12.85
C ARG A 227 -12.60 -14.31 -13.75
N ALA A 228 -13.64 -13.49 -13.92
CA ALA A 228 -14.78 -13.80 -14.79
C ALA A 228 -14.36 -13.98 -16.26
N SER A 229 -13.48 -13.12 -16.77
CA SER A 229 -12.92 -13.26 -18.12
C SER A 229 -12.09 -14.54 -18.26
N HIS A 230 -11.25 -14.85 -17.27
CA HIS A 230 -10.44 -16.06 -17.25
C HIS A 230 -11.30 -17.33 -17.18
N THR A 231 -12.37 -17.36 -16.36
CA THR A 231 -13.26 -18.52 -16.28
C THR A 231 -13.95 -18.78 -17.60
N VAL A 232 -14.52 -17.74 -18.25
CA VAL A 232 -15.14 -17.87 -19.57
C VAL A 232 -14.15 -18.39 -20.61
N ARG A 233 -12.93 -17.81 -20.66
CA ARG A 233 -11.89 -18.26 -21.60
C ARG A 233 -11.44 -19.69 -21.33
N SER A 234 -11.33 -20.09 -20.07
CA SER A 234 -10.99 -21.45 -19.67
C SER A 234 -12.06 -22.45 -20.11
N GLU A 235 -13.34 -22.12 -19.93
CA GLU A 235 -14.45 -22.95 -20.41
C GLU A 235 -14.46 -23.07 -21.94
N GLN A 236 -14.26 -21.97 -22.67
CA GLN A 236 -14.15 -21.99 -24.14
C GLN A 236 -13.00 -22.88 -24.63
N LEU A 237 -11.82 -22.78 -24.01
CA LEU A 237 -10.67 -23.61 -24.37
C LEU A 237 -10.91 -25.09 -24.05
N LYS A 238 -11.56 -25.39 -22.93
CA LYS A 238 -11.97 -26.77 -22.60
C LYS A 238 -12.95 -27.33 -23.62
N GLU A 239 -13.95 -26.54 -24.02
CA GLU A 239 -14.92 -26.95 -25.04
C GLU A 239 -14.24 -27.18 -26.40
N GLN A 240 -13.31 -26.31 -26.80
CA GLN A 240 -12.51 -26.50 -28.02
C GLN A 240 -11.64 -27.76 -27.95
N THR A 241 -11.02 -28.04 -26.80
CA THR A 241 -10.21 -29.24 -26.59
C THR A 241 -11.07 -30.50 -26.74
N LEU A 242 -12.25 -30.53 -26.12
CA LEU A 242 -13.20 -31.65 -26.25
C LEU A 242 -13.66 -31.84 -27.69
N LYS A 243 -13.98 -30.76 -28.41
CA LYS A 243 -14.36 -30.82 -29.84
C LYS A 243 -13.24 -31.38 -30.71
N LEU A 244 -11.99 -30.97 -30.46
CA LEU A 244 -10.82 -31.47 -31.18
C LEU A 244 -10.55 -32.94 -30.87
N GLU A 245 -10.66 -33.35 -29.60
CA GLU A 245 -10.53 -34.75 -29.19
C GLU A 245 -11.58 -35.64 -29.86
N GLU A 246 -12.84 -35.20 -29.91
CA GLU A 246 -13.91 -35.90 -30.61
C GLU A 246 -13.65 -35.97 -32.12
N SER A 247 -13.20 -34.87 -32.74
CA SER A 247 -12.83 -34.83 -34.15
C SER A 247 -11.70 -35.81 -34.48
N ILE A 248 -10.65 -35.86 -33.66
CA ILE A 248 -9.53 -36.81 -33.81
C ILE A 248 -10.04 -38.23 -33.68
N LYS A 249 -10.86 -38.54 -32.66
CA LYS A 249 -11.42 -39.88 -32.47
C LYS A 249 -12.24 -40.34 -33.67
N ASN A 250 -13.07 -39.44 -34.23
CA ASN A 250 -13.87 -39.71 -35.42
C ASN A 250 -12.98 -39.94 -36.66
N LEU A 251 -11.97 -39.10 -36.88
CA LEU A 251 -11.01 -39.27 -37.98
C LEU A 251 -10.22 -40.57 -37.87
N CYS A 252 -9.74 -40.92 -36.67
CA CYS A 252 -9.07 -42.19 -36.43
C CYS A 252 -10.00 -43.39 -36.69
N GLY A 253 -11.26 -43.32 -36.27
CA GLY A 253 -12.27 -44.33 -36.56
C GLY A 253 -12.50 -44.52 -38.06
N ASN A 254 -12.75 -43.42 -38.78
CA ASN A 254 -12.95 -43.43 -40.23
C ASN A 254 -11.71 -43.95 -40.98
N ASN A 255 -10.52 -43.52 -40.58
CA ASN A 255 -9.26 -44.00 -41.16
C ASN A 255 -9.06 -45.50 -40.90
N ALA A 256 -9.34 -45.99 -39.70
CA ALA A 256 -9.25 -47.41 -39.39
C ALA A 256 -10.25 -48.25 -40.22
N GLU A 257 -11.47 -47.76 -40.44
CA GLU A 257 -12.46 -48.44 -41.30
C GLU A 257 -12.05 -48.46 -42.77
N THR A 258 -11.64 -47.31 -43.31
CA THR A 258 -11.14 -47.21 -44.69
C THR A 258 -9.92 -48.10 -44.91
N GLU A 259 -8.97 -48.11 -43.97
CA GLU A 259 -7.81 -49.00 -44.00
C GLU A 259 -8.24 -50.48 -43.99
N LYS A 260 -9.17 -50.88 -43.11
CA LYS A 260 -9.72 -52.26 -43.09
C LYS A 260 -10.33 -52.64 -44.43
N VAL A 261 -11.09 -51.74 -45.07
CA VAL A 261 -11.69 -51.98 -46.39
C VAL A 261 -10.61 -52.14 -47.46
N LEU A 262 -9.59 -51.28 -47.47
CA LEU A 262 -8.48 -51.35 -48.41
C LEU A 262 -7.65 -52.64 -48.21
N ARG A 263 -7.36 -53.03 -46.97
CA ARG A 263 -6.70 -54.31 -46.66
C ARG A 263 -7.51 -55.50 -47.17
N LYS A 264 -8.83 -55.50 -46.96
CA LYS A 264 -9.72 -56.56 -47.51
C LYS A 264 -9.69 -56.59 -49.04
N LYS A 265 -9.74 -55.43 -49.71
CA LYS A 265 -9.65 -55.34 -51.19
C LYS A 265 -8.29 -55.85 -51.69
N LYS A 266 -7.19 -55.44 -51.05
CA LYS A 266 -5.84 -55.92 -51.35
C LYS A 266 -5.78 -57.45 -51.27
N ASN A 267 -6.20 -58.05 -50.15
CA ASN A 267 -6.17 -59.51 -49.97
C ASN A 267 -7.02 -60.24 -51.02
N LYS A 268 -8.17 -59.68 -51.41
CA LYS A 268 -8.99 -60.25 -52.49
C LYS A 268 -8.23 -60.24 -53.82
N PHE A 269 -7.66 -59.11 -54.22
CA PHE A 269 -6.87 -59.02 -55.44
C PHE A 269 -5.63 -59.92 -55.43
N GLU A 270 -4.93 -60.04 -54.30
CA GLU A 270 -3.81 -60.97 -54.14
C GLU A 270 -4.26 -62.43 -54.32
N THR A 271 -5.42 -62.79 -53.77
CA THR A 271 -6.01 -64.13 -53.94
C THR A 271 -6.43 -64.38 -55.39
N ASP A 272 -7.10 -63.42 -56.03
CA ASP A 272 -7.54 -63.54 -57.42
C ASP A 272 -6.36 -63.62 -58.39
N LEU A 273 -5.30 -62.83 -58.15
CA LEU A 273 -4.05 -62.90 -58.91
C LEU A 273 -3.36 -64.24 -58.71
N GLY A 274 -3.28 -64.73 -57.46
CA GLY A 274 -2.74 -66.06 -57.17
C GLY A 274 -3.50 -67.18 -57.88
N ASN A 275 -4.84 -67.12 -57.90
CA ASN A 275 -5.68 -68.06 -58.64
C ASN A 275 -5.46 -67.96 -60.15
N LEU A 276 -5.28 -66.76 -60.69
CA LEU A 276 -5.03 -66.55 -62.12
C LEU A 276 -3.66 -67.09 -62.53
N ILE A 277 -2.63 -66.86 -61.71
CA ILE A 277 -1.28 -67.43 -61.92
C ILE A 277 -1.36 -68.95 -61.87
N ALA A 278 -2.01 -69.54 -60.85
CA ALA A 278 -2.14 -70.99 -60.74
C ALA A 278 -2.86 -71.62 -61.94
N LYS A 279 -3.91 -70.97 -62.46
CA LYS A 279 -4.58 -71.39 -63.70
C LYS A 279 -3.66 -71.29 -64.92
N TYR A 280 -2.94 -70.18 -65.05
CA TYR A 280 -1.99 -70.00 -66.15
C TYR A 280 -0.89 -71.06 -66.11
N ASP A 281 -0.31 -71.33 -64.95
CA ASP A 281 0.73 -72.35 -64.77
C ASP A 281 0.19 -73.76 -65.09
N ALA A 282 -1.04 -74.08 -64.68
CA ALA A 282 -1.70 -75.33 -65.03
C ALA A 282 -1.93 -75.47 -66.54
N ASP A 283 -2.51 -74.45 -67.19
CA ASP A 283 -2.76 -74.43 -68.63
C ASP A 283 -1.45 -74.53 -69.43
N MET A 284 -0.39 -73.84 -68.98
CA MET A 284 0.93 -73.90 -69.60
C MET A 284 1.57 -75.27 -69.43
N SER A 285 1.44 -75.89 -68.25
CA SER A 285 1.90 -77.26 -68.00
C SER A 285 1.15 -78.28 -68.85
N GLU A 286 -0.16 -78.14 -69.03
CA GLU A 286 -0.97 -79.00 -69.89
C GLU A 286 -0.56 -78.86 -71.36
N LYS A 287 -0.39 -77.61 -71.84
CA LYS A 287 0.11 -77.36 -73.20
C LYS A 287 1.50 -77.94 -73.42
N GLN A 288 2.40 -77.81 -72.45
CA GLN A 288 3.73 -78.42 -72.54
C GLN A 288 3.63 -79.94 -72.63
N ALA A 289 2.79 -80.57 -71.80
CA ALA A 289 2.56 -82.01 -71.86
C ALA A 289 1.98 -82.46 -73.21
N MET A 290 1.06 -81.68 -73.79
CA MET A 290 0.51 -81.94 -75.14
C MET A 290 1.59 -81.80 -76.23
N ILE A 291 2.45 -80.78 -76.15
CA ILE A 291 3.57 -80.60 -77.08
C ILE A 291 4.53 -81.79 -76.98
N ASP A 292 4.85 -82.23 -75.76
CA ASP A 292 5.74 -83.36 -75.54
C ASP A 292 5.11 -84.67 -76.06
N GLU A 293 3.82 -84.90 -75.84
CA GLU A 293 3.10 -86.07 -76.36
C GLU A 293 3.05 -86.06 -77.90
N MET A 294 2.72 -84.93 -78.51
CA MET A 294 2.72 -84.77 -79.97
C MET A 294 4.12 -84.93 -80.55
N GLY A 295 5.15 -84.41 -79.87
CA GLY A 295 6.55 -84.60 -80.24
C GLY A 295 6.96 -86.08 -80.19
N GLN A 296 6.52 -86.82 -79.17
CA GLN A 296 6.74 -88.27 -79.08
C GLN A 296 6.02 -89.02 -80.21
N LYS A 297 4.76 -88.69 -80.51
CA LYS A 297 4.01 -89.29 -81.63
C LYS A 297 4.69 -89.00 -82.96
N TYR A 298 5.04 -87.74 -83.23
CA TYR A 298 5.76 -87.34 -84.44
C TYR A 298 7.09 -88.07 -84.58
N SER A 299 7.86 -88.22 -83.49
CA SER A 299 9.12 -88.97 -83.52
C SER A 299 8.92 -90.45 -83.83
N LYS A 300 7.84 -91.08 -83.33
CA LYS A 300 7.49 -92.47 -83.64
C LYS A 300 7.05 -92.62 -85.09
N GLU A 301 6.09 -91.81 -85.53
CA GLU A 301 5.61 -91.81 -86.92
C GLU A 301 6.75 -91.54 -87.91
N LYS A 302 7.68 -90.64 -87.57
CA LYS A 302 8.87 -90.39 -88.38
C LYS A 302 9.79 -91.60 -88.44
N ALA A 303 9.99 -92.33 -87.33
CA ALA A 303 10.77 -93.56 -87.32
C ALA A 303 10.10 -94.65 -88.17
N GLU A 304 8.80 -94.87 -87.99
CA GLU A 304 8.00 -95.82 -88.79
C GLU A 304 8.01 -95.44 -90.29
N PHE A 305 7.90 -94.16 -90.61
CA PHE A 305 8.00 -93.67 -91.98
C PHE A 305 9.38 -93.95 -92.59
N LEU A 306 10.46 -93.73 -91.84
CA LEU A 306 11.82 -94.05 -92.31
C LEU A 306 12.00 -95.56 -92.53
N GLU A 307 11.51 -96.41 -91.63
CA GLU A 307 11.53 -97.86 -91.80
C GLU A 307 10.75 -98.30 -93.05
N LEU A 308 9.57 -97.70 -93.28
CA LEU A 308 8.74 -98.00 -94.43
C LEU A 308 9.39 -97.49 -95.73
N GLN A 309 10.02 -96.32 -95.70
CA GLN A 309 10.80 -95.78 -96.80
C GLN A 309 11.97 -96.71 -97.14
N GLU A 310 12.73 -97.17 -96.16
CA GLU A 310 13.80 -98.17 -96.36
C GLU A 310 13.25 -99.48 -96.95
N HIS A 311 12.06 -99.91 -96.53
CA HIS A 311 11.40 -101.07 -97.10
C HIS A 311 11.02 -100.86 -98.58
N PHE A 312 10.43 -99.72 -98.93
CA PHE A 312 10.10 -99.40 -100.33
C PHE A 312 11.35 -99.24 -101.18
N ASP A 313 12.39 -98.55 -100.70
CA ASP A 313 13.68 -98.42 -101.38
C ASP A 313 14.30 -99.80 -101.65
N ARG A 314 14.19 -100.74 -100.69
CA ARG A 314 14.64 -102.13 -100.86
C ARG A 314 13.78 -102.90 -101.86
N VAL A 315 12.46 -102.72 -101.86
CA VAL A 315 11.56 -103.36 -102.83
C VAL A 315 11.83 -102.82 -104.24
N ASP A 316 12.05 -101.52 -104.40
CA ASP A 316 12.38 -100.90 -105.68
C ASP A 316 13.76 -101.34 -106.19
N ALA A 317 14.76 -101.47 -105.31
CA ALA A 317 16.05 -102.07 -105.67
C ALA A 317 15.91 -103.55 -106.09
N ASN A 318 15.07 -104.32 -105.40
CA ASN A 318 14.79 -105.72 -105.73
C ASN A 318 13.99 -105.87 -107.03
N SER A 319 13.05 -104.97 -107.32
CA SER A 319 12.29 -104.98 -108.56
C SER A 319 13.16 -104.57 -109.75
N ALA A 320 14.02 -103.56 -109.58
CA ALA A 320 15.01 -103.17 -110.58
C ALA A 320 15.99 -104.30 -110.89
N THR A 321 16.52 -104.99 -109.87
CA THR A 321 17.38 -106.17 -110.06
C THR A 321 16.61 -107.30 -110.75
N ALA A 322 15.39 -107.62 -110.32
CA ALA A 322 14.56 -108.63 -110.98
C ALA A 322 14.23 -108.29 -112.45
N GLU A 323 14.03 -107.01 -112.79
CA GLU A 323 13.88 -106.58 -114.18
C GLU A 323 15.17 -106.76 -114.99
N THR A 324 16.33 -106.45 -114.43
CA THR A 324 17.62 -106.70 -115.10
C THR A 324 17.87 -108.19 -115.30
N GLU A 325 17.57 -109.03 -114.30
CA GLU A 325 17.65 -110.48 -114.41
C GLU A 325 16.68 -111.04 -115.46
N ARG A 326 15.44 -110.53 -115.52
CA ARG A 326 14.48 -110.89 -116.58
C ARG A 326 14.98 -110.52 -117.97
N LYS A 327 15.64 -109.37 -118.14
CA LYS A 327 16.24 -108.98 -119.43
C LYS A 327 17.35 -109.95 -119.84
N ILE A 328 18.23 -110.33 -118.91
CA ILE A 328 19.31 -111.30 -119.15
C ILE A 328 18.73 -112.69 -119.48
N LEU A 329 17.72 -113.15 -118.73
CA LEU A 329 17.06 -114.43 -119.00
C LEU A 329 16.32 -114.45 -120.34
N ALA A 330 15.69 -113.35 -120.75
CA ALA A 330 15.05 -113.24 -122.06
C ALA A 330 16.09 -113.28 -123.19
N GLU A 331 17.25 -112.64 -123.01
CA GLU A 331 18.34 -112.65 -123.98
C GLU A 331 18.98 -114.04 -124.13
N THR A 332 19.22 -114.73 -123.02
CA THR A 332 19.72 -116.13 -123.04
C THR A 332 18.70 -117.11 -123.63
N ALA A 333 17.41 -116.95 -123.33
CA ALA A 333 16.34 -117.76 -123.94
C ALA A 333 16.24 -117.52 -125.46
N ALA A 334 16.43 -116.29 -125.94
CA ALA A 334 16.45 -115.98 -127.36
C ALA A 334 17.62 -116.64 -128.09
N ILE A 335 18.81 -116.67 -127.48
CA ILE A 335 19.98 -117.35 -128.03
C ILE A 335 19.74 -118.86 -128.13
N ASN A 336 19.22 -119.49 -127.09
CA ASN A 336 18.92 -120.92 -127.09
C ASN A 336 17.82 -121.30 -128.09
N ALA A 337 16.75 -120.49 -128.19
CA ALA A 337 15.68 -120.71 -129.16
C ALA A 337 16.18 -120.59 -130.62
N ALA A 338 17.15 -119.71 -130.89
CA ALA A 338 17.78 -119.62 -132.21
C ALA A 338 18.62 -120.87 -132.53
N ALA A 339 19.35 -121.41 -131.55
CA ALA A 339 20.12 -122.65 -131.70
C ALA A 339 19.22 -123.87 -131.96
N ASP A 340 18.12 -124.01 -131.21
CA ASP A 340 17.15 -125.10 -131.38
C ASP A 340 16.44 -125.04 -132.73
N LYS A 341 16.11 -123.84 -133.23
CA LYS A 341 15.51 -123.65 -134.54
C LYS A 341 16.44 -124.08 -135.67
N MET A 342 17.74 -123.82 -135.53
CA MET A 342 18.75 -124.24 -136.50
C MET A 342 18.90 -125.77 -136.56
N LEU A 343 18.82 -126.45 -135.41
CA LEU A 343 18.80 -127.91 -135.33
C LEU A 343 17.52 -128.53 -135.91
N ALA A 344 16.36 -127.91 -135.68
CA ALA A 344 15.07 -128.37 -136.21
C ALA A 344 15.00 -128.28 -137.75
N ASP A 345 15.54 -127.21 -138.35
CA ASP A 345 15.59 -127.04 -139.81
C ASP A 345 16.53 -128.06 -140.49
N ALA A 346 17.65 -128.41 -139.84
CA ALA A 346 18.55 -129.47 -140.29
C ALA A 346 17.87 -130.86 -140.24
N ALA A 347 17.12 -131.15 -139.17
CA ALA A 347 16.36 -132.40 -139.04
C ALA A 347 15.25 -132.54 -140.09
N ALA A 348 14.57 -131.44 -140.43
CA ALA A 348 13.52 -131.42 -141.46
C ALA A 348 14.06 -131.73 -142.87
N HIS A 349 15.28 -131.28 -143.20
CA HIS A 349 15.92 -131.58 -144.49
C HIS A 349 16.28 -133.07 -144.64
N VAL A 350 16.77 -133.70 -143.58
CA VAL A 350 17.08 -135.15 -143.57
C VAL A 350 15.80 -136.00 -143.71
N GLN A 351 14.72 -135.62 -143.01
CA GLN A 351 13.44 -136.34 -143.10
C GLN A 351 12.79 -136.26 -144.50
N LYS A 352 13.01 -135.16 -145.23
CA LYS A 352 12.47 -134.97 -146.59
C LYS A 352 13.15 -135.87 -147.63
N LEU A 353 14.45 -136.13 -147.48
CA LEU A 353 15.22 -137.02 -148.37
C LEU A 353 14.86 -138.50 -148.18
N VAL A 354 14.66 -138.94 -146.92
CA VAL A 354 14.38 -140.36 -146.60
C VAL A 354 12.95 -140.78 -147.00
N ARG A 355 11.96 -139.89 -146.83
CA ARG A 355 10.56 -140.17 -147.22
C ARG A 355 10.37 -140.27 -148.74
N GLY A 356 11.11 -139.49 -149.54
CA GLY A 356 11.07 -139.56 -151.00
C GLY A 356 11.66 -140.83 -151.63
N MET A 357 12.57 -141.54 -150.93
CA MET A 357 13.10 -142.84 -151.39
C MET A 357 12.11 -143.99 -151.15
N PHE A 358 11.37 -143.99 -150.04
CA PHE A 358 10.41 -145.05 -149.70
C PHE A 358 9.22 -145.10 -150.66
N ASP A 359 8.72 -143.95 -151.11
CA ASP A 359 7.55 -143.87 -152.00
C ASP A 359 7.83 -144.35 -153.44
N ARG A 360 9.10 -144.38 -153.88
CA ARG A 360 9.48 -144.89 -155.23
C ARG A 360 9.62 -146.41 -155.30
N VAL A 361 9.80 -147.10 -154.17
CA VAL A 361 9.92 -148.57 -154.10
C VAL A 361 8.56 -149.26 -154.04
N ILE A 362 7.53 -148.58 -153.52
CA ILE A 362 6.18 -149.14 -153.33
C ILE A 362 5.34 -149.10 -154.64
N VAL A 363 5.60 -148.16 -155.56
CA VAL A 363 4.85 -148.02 -156.82
C VAL A 363 5.25 -149.06 -157.89
N ALA A 364 6.43 -149.69 -157.79
CA ALA A 364 6.92 -150.65 -158.78
C ALA A 364 6.38 -152.09 -158.63
N LYS A 365 5.85 -152.49 -157.46
CA LYS A 365 5.47 -153.90 -157.17
C LYS A 365 3.98 -154.26 -157.41
N LEU A 366 3.11 -153.32 -157.77
CA LEU A 366 1.65 -153.54 -157.81
C LEU A 366 1.00 -153.64 -159.21
N LYS A 367 1.74 -153.95 -160.28
CA LYS A 367 1.16 -154.28 -161.60
C LYS A 367 1.65 -155.63 -162.14
N LYS A 368 1.02 -156.75 -161.72
CA LYS A 368 0.61 -157.92 -162.56
C LYS A 368 0.13 -159.14 -161.72
N LYS A 369 -1.18 -159.23 -161.43
CA LYS A 369 -2.10 -160.34 -161.84
C LYS A 369 -3.51 -160.19 -161.18
N LYS A 370 -4.53 -160.24 -162.05
CA LYS A 370 -5.99 -160.58 -161.99
C LYS A 370 -6.58 -161.09 -160.63
N GLY A 371 -7.84 -160.84 -160.20
CA GLY A 371 -9.01 -160.13 -160.72
C GLY A 371 -10.31 -160.37 -159.88
N GLY A 372 -11.30 -159.46 -159.97
CA GLY A 372 -12.74 -159.58 -159.58
C GLY A 372 -13.13 -159.25 -158.11
N LYS A 373 -14.24 -158.58 -157.73
CA LYS A 373 -15.37 -157.88 -158.40
C LYS A 373 -16.18 -157.06 -157.33
N LYS A 374 -16.51 -155.80 -157.66
CA LYS A 374 -17.66 -154.91 -157.27
C LYS A 374 -18.13 -154.66 -155.80
N GLY A 375 -18.22 -153.36 -155.47
CA GLY A 375 -19.38 -152.70 -154.81
C GLY A 375 -19.00 -151.79 -153.62
N LYS A 376 -18.87 -150.44 -153.68
CA LYS A 376 -19.81 -149.32 -153.93
C LYS A 376 -19.88 -148.39 -152.68
N LYS A 377 -19.73 -147.07 -152.92
CA LYS A 377 -20.42 -145.88 -152.33
C LYS A 377 -19.75 -145.00 -151.25
N GLY A 378 -19.49 -143.73 -151.65
CA GLY A 378 -19.65 -142.47 -150.87
C GLY A 378 -18.52 -142.09 -149.89
N LYS A 379 -18.27 -140.84 -149.52
CA LYS A 379 -18.73 -139.48 -149.92
C LYS A 379 -17.82 -138.48 -149.15
N LYS A 380 -17.58 -137.31 -149.75
CA LYS A 380 -17.38 -135.91 -149.23
C LYS A 380 -17.07 -135.73 -147.73
N LYS A 381 -16.26 -134.77 -147.28
CA LYS A 381 -15.98 -133.41 -147.77
C LYS A 381 -14.75 -132.89 -147.02
#